data_AF-A0A6C0LYT6-F1
#
_entry.id   AF-A0A6C0LYT6-F1
#
_cell.length_a   1.000
_cell.length_b   1.000
_cell.length_c   1.000
_cell.angle_alpha   90.00
_cell.angle_beta   90.00
_cell.angle_gamma   90.00
#
_symmetry.space_group_name_H-M   'P 1'
#
loop_
_entity.id
_entity.type
_entity.pdbx_description
1 polymer ?
#
loop_
_entity_poly.entity_id
_entity_poly.type
_entity_poly.pdbx_seq_one_letter_code
_entity_poly.pdbx_strand_id
1 'polypeptide(L)'
;MEYCKNCNDSLDITRNTKREDGNIKTITNPEELSKLRIEEGYQYMINFNEGTLKDYIIDNGLKKEDEINLYNKFKTLVKQQKNVAQFIFLCSNCNTSYVIQPGTILFNISFDTKNKTGEDDEVLNIIQNPILPRTHDYICPNKSCDTLKSDKNKEAVFYRDRHGYNTKYVCCVCLTRWNV
;
A
#
# COMPACT_ATOMS: atom_id res chain seq x y z
N MET A 1 -3.20 4.48 -6.77
CA MET A 1 -4.38 5.04 -6.07
C MET A 1 -5.40 3.93 -5.98
N GLU A 2 -6.00 3.73 -4.79
CA GLU A 2 -7.08 2.77 -4.60
C GLU A 2 -8.41 3.41 -5.09
N TYR A 3 -9.21 2.65 -5.82
CA TYR A 3 -10.49 3.10 -6.36
C TYR A 3 -11.66 2.39 -5.68
N CYS A 4 -12.79 3.09 -5.57
CA CYS A 4 -14.01 2.54 -5.03
C CYS A 4 -14.53 1.39 -5.90
N LYS A 5 -14.71 0.21 -5.30
CA LYS A 5 -15.23 -0.98 -6.01
C LYS A 5 -16.67 -0.82 -6.50
N ASN A 6 -17.41 0.16 -5.98
CA ASN A 6 -18.82 0.36 -6.28
C ASN A 6 -19.07 1.37 -7.41
N CYS A 7 -18.24 2.42 -7.51
CA CYS A 7 -18.44 3.50 -8.49
C CYS A 7 -17.17 3.98 -9.20
N ASN A 8 -16.03 3.31 -8.98
CA ASN A 8 -14.73 3.62 -9.57
C ASN A 8 -14.16 5.02 -9.28
N ASP A 9 -14.78 5.77 -8.37
CA ASP A 9 -14.26 7.06 -7.92
C ASP A 9 -13.08 6.90 -6.93
N SER A 10 -12.32 7.97 -6.73
CA SER A 10 -11.19 7.98 -5.79
C SER A 10 -11.64 7.75 -4.34
N LEU A 11 -10.79 7.05 -3.58
CA LEU A 11 -10.97 6.84 -2.15
C LEU A 11 -10.12 7.83 -1.34
N ASP A 12 -10.77 8.51 -0.41
CA ASP A 12 -10.13 9.42 0.54
C ASP A 12 -9.89 8.72 1.88
N ILE A 13 -8.78 9.05 2.54
CA ILE A 13 -8.48 8.51 3.87
C ILE A 13 -9.12 9.41 4.91
N THR A 14 -10.10 8.87 5.64
CA THR A 14 -10.82 9.60 6.68
C THR A 14 -10.62 8.92 8.04
N ARG A 15 -10.53 9.72 9.11
CA ARG A 15 -10.57 9.19 10.48
C ARG A 15 -11.94 8.55 10.69
N ASN A 16 -11.97 7.30 11.17
CA ASN A 16 -13.25 6.64 11.43
C ASN A 16 -13.99 7.34 12.57
N THR A 17 -14.98 8.16 12.22
CA THR A 17 -15.87 8.88 13.15
C THR A 17 -17.10 8.06 13.51
N LYS A 18 -17.39 6.98 12.77
CA LYS A 18 -18.35 5.93 13.16
C LYS A 18 -17.68 4.99 14.17
N ARG A 19 -17.17 5.55 15.27
CA ARG A 19 -17.13 4.80 16.51
C ARG A 19 -18.58 4.72 16.93
N GLU A 20 -19.17 3.54 16.98
CA GLU A 20 -20.28 3.36 17.89
C GLU A 20 -19.71 3.61 19.29
N ASP A 21 -19.86 4.84 19.77
CA ASP A 21 -19.40 5.31 21.09
C ASP A 21 -20.01 4.52 22.26
N GLY A 22 -20.85 3.52 22.01
CA GLY A 22 -21.51 2.73 23.05
C GLY A 22 -20.59 1.80 23.84
N ASN A 23 -19.52 1.24 23.24
CA ASN A 23 -18.86 0.07 23.83
C ASN A 23 -17.33 0.18 23.98
N ILE A 24 -16.71 1.38 23.86
CA ILE A 24 -15.28 1.56 24.11
C ILE A 24 -15.04 2.02 25.55
N LYS A 25 -14.53 1.13 26.40
CA LYS A 25 -14.11 1.46 27.77
C LYS A 25 -12.66 1.95 27.75
N THR A 26 -12.42 3.18 28.18
CA THR A 26 -11.07 3.74 28.29
C THR A 26 -10.52 3.46 29.69
N ILE A 27 -9.30 2.92 29.74
CA ILE A 27 -8.57 2.58 30.96
C ILE A 27 -7.42 3.59 31.06
N THR A 28 -7.49 4.43 32.08
CA THR A 28 -6.56 5.56 32.23
C THR A 28 -5.40 5.24 33.16
N ASN A 29 -5.57 4.26 34.05
CA ASN A 29 -4.55 3.89 35.03
C ASN A 29 -4.42 2.36 35.23
N PRO A 30 -3.28 1.89 35.77
CA PRO A 30 -3.06 0.47 36.04
C PRO A 30 -4.02 -0.16 37.05
N GLU A 31 -4.59 0.64 37.97
CA GLU A 31 -5.52 0.16 38.99
C GLU A 31 -6.88 -0.22 38.38
N GLU A 32 -7.36 0.55 37.43
CA GLU A 32 -8.54 0.21 36.62
C GLU A 32 -8.30 -1.07 35.82
N LEU A 33 -7.08 -1.24 35.29
CA LEU A 33 -6.72 -2.46 34.56
C LEU A 33 -6.75 -3.69 35.46
N SER A 34 -6.27 -3.59 36.71
CA SER A 34 -6.25 -4.73 37.64
C SER A 34 -7.67 -5.18 38.00
N LYS A 35 -8.60 -4.24 38.18
CA LYS A 35 -10.01 -4.48 38.52
C LYS A 35 -10.88 -4.87 37.32
N LEU A 36 -10.41 -4.65 36.09
CA LEU A 36 -11.20 -4.86 34.88
C LEU A 36 -11.67 -6.32 34.71
N ARG A 37 -12.95 -6.53 34.43
CA ARG A 37 -13.43 -7.79 33.84
C ARG A 37 -13.67 -7.58 32.35
N ILE A 38 -13.09 -8.44 31.51
CA ILE A 38 -13.28 -8.37 30.06
C ILE A 38 -14.69 -8.87 29.77
N GLU A 39 -15.54 -7.99 29.28
CA GLU A 39 -16.92 -8.26 28.90
C GLU A 39 -17.00 -8.49 27.39
N GLU A 40 -17.77 -9.49 26.96
CA GLU A 40 -18.00 -9.73 25.53
C GLU A 40 -18.77 -8.56 24.92
N GLY A 41 -18.31 -8.06 23.77
CA GLY A 41 -18.92 -6.92 23.08
C GLY A 41 -18.32 -5.53 23.40
N TYR A 42 -17.40 -5.44 24.37
CA TYR A 42 -16.68 -4.21 24.67
C TYR A 42 -15.27 -4.17 24.08
N GLN A 43 -14.85 -3.00 23.61
CA GLN A 43 -13.48 -2.71 23.21
C GLN A 43 -12.80 -1.88 24.30
N TYR A 44 -11.50 -2.11 24.54
CA TYR A 44 -10.76 -1.43 25.60
C TYR A 44 -9.61 -0.60 25.04
N MET A 45 -9.55 0.67 25.42
CA MET A 45 -8.46 1.58 25.07
C MET A 45 -7.62 1.87 26.31
N ILE A 46 -6.31 1.64 26.23
CA ILE A 46 -5.35 1.85 27.32
C ILE A 46 -4.64 3.16 27.05
N ASN A 47 -4.73 4.09 28.00
CA ASN A 47 -4.14 5.42 27.91
C ASN A 47 -3.00 5.62 28.91
N PHE A 48 -2.18 4.58 29.10
CA PHE A 48 -0.95 4.64 29.89
C PHE A 48 0.11 3.72 29.28
N ASN A 49 1.38 3.96 29.61
CA ASN A 49 2.52 3.28 28.99
C ASN A 49 2.98 2.07 29.82
N GLU A 50 3.88 1.26 29.27
CA GLU A 50 4.42 0.11 30.00
C GLU A 50 5.23 0.52 31.25
N GLY A 51 5.84 1.70 31.24
CA GLY A 51 6.58 2.23 32.39
C GLY A 51 5.68 2.43 33.61
N THR A 52 4.58 3.15 33.44
CA THR A 52 3.56 3.38 34.48
C THR A 52 2.95 2.09 35.02
N LEU A 53 2.87 1.03 34.20
CA LEU A 53 2.47 -0.30 34.68
C LEU A 53 3.53 -0.93 35.60
N LYS A 54 4.81 -0.82 35.23
CA LYS A 54 5.93 -1.35 36.03
C LYS A 54 6.06 -0.62 37.35
N ASP A 55 5.94 0.70 37.34
CA ASP A 55 5.96 1.53 38.54
C ASP A 55 4.86 1.10 39.50
N TYR A 56 3.62 0.90 38.99
CA TYR A 56 2.51 0.38 39.80
C TYR A 56 2.77 -1.01 40.41
N ILE A 57 3.42 -1.91 39.67
CA ILE A 57 3.76 -3.25 40.16
C ILE A 57 4.75 -3.18 41.32
N ILE A 58 5.76 -2.32 41.18
CA ILE A 58 6.79 -2.09 42.20
C ILE A 58 6.16 -1.47 43.45
N ASP A 59 5.37 -0.42 43.28
CA ASP A 59 4.77 0.34 44.38
C ASP A 59 3.78 -0.48 45.21
N ASN A 60 3.06 -1.42 44.57
CA ASN A 60 2.07 -2.26 45.26
C ASN A 60 2.61 -3.62 45.73
N GLY A 61 3.88 -3.93 45.46
CA GLY A 61 4.50 -5.19 45.91
C GLY A 61 3.74 -6.44 45.46
N LEU A 62 3.26 -6.46 44.22
CA LEU A 62 2.45 -7.56 43.68
C LEU A 62 3.24 -8.88 43.69
N LYS A 63 2.54 -9.99 43.94
CA LYS A 63 3.13 -11.33 43.81
C LYS A 63 3.46 -11.58 42.33
N LYS A 64 4.52 -12.36 42.07
CA LYS A 64 4.97 -12.70 40.70
C LYS A 64 3.85 -13.22 39.80
N GLU A 65 2.89 -13.96 40.36
CA GLU A 65 1.78 -14.52 39.61
C GLU A 65 0.77 -13.44 39.17
N ASP A 66 0.46 -12.48 40.04
CA ASP A 66 -0.41 -11.34 39.74
C ASP A 66 0.25 -10.36 38.76
N GLU A 67 1.57 -10.18 38.87
CA GLU A 67 2.38 -9.42 37.92
C GLU A 67 2.27 -9.99 36.50
N ILE A 68 2.50 -11.30 36.35
CA ILE A 68 2.42 -11.98 35.05
C ILE A 68 1.01 -11.85 34.46
N ASN A 69 -0.02 -12.05 35.28
CA ASN A 69 -1.41 -11.93 34.84
C ASN A 69 -1.75 -10.51 34.37
N LEU A 70 -1.36 -9.49 35.12
CA LEU A 70 -1.62 -8.08 34.77
C LEU A 70 -0.86 -7.68 33.49
N TYR A 71 0.39 -8.13 33.35
CA TYR A 71 1.21 -7.84 32.18
C TYR A 71 0.69 -8.54 30.91
N ASN A 72 0.23 -9.79 31.03
CA ASN A 72 -0.41 -10.51 29.92
C ASN A 72 -1.73 -9.87 29.50
N LYS A 73 -2.51 -9.36 30.46
CA LYS A 73 -3.74 -8.62 30.21
C LYS A 73 -3.47 -7.32 29.47
N PHE A 74 -2.48 -6.54 29.93
CA PHE A 74 -2.03 -5.33 29.24
C PHE A 74 -1.62 -5.62 27.79
N LYS A 75 -0.76 -6.64 27.57
CA LYS A 75 -0.31 -7.02 26.22
C LYS A 75 -1.46 -7.43 25.30
N THR A 76 -2.43 -8.18 25.83
CA THR A 76 -3.61 -8.62 25.06
C THR A 76 -4.45 -7.44 24.61
N LEU A 77 -4.74 -6.50 25.51
CA LEU A 77 -5.54 -5.31 25.20
C LEU A 77 -4.82 -4.34 24.25
N VAL A 78 -3.51 -4.14 24.42
CA VAL A 78 -2.71 -3.33 23.48
C VAL A 78 -2.68 -3.94 22.08
N LYS A 79 -2.62 -5.28 21.96
CA LYS A 79 -2.74 -5.95 20.65
C LYS A 79 -4.12 -5.77 20.04
N GLN A 80 -5.19 -5.85 20.84
CA GLN A 80 -6.55 -5.63 20.37
C GLN A 80 -6.80 -4.18 19.93
N GLN A 81 -6.18 -3.19 20.58
CA GLN A 81 -6.25 -1.78 20.15
C GLN A 81 -5.69 -1.55 18.75
N LYS A 82 -4.65 -2.28 18.35
CA LYS A 82 -4.09 -2.18 16.99
C LYS A 82 -5.09 -2.62 15.91
N ASN A 83 -6.14 -3.35 16.27
CA ASN A 83 -7.21 -3.78 15.36
C ASN A 83 -8.38 -2.78 15.28
N VAL A 84 -8.38 -1.70 16.08
CA VAL A 84 -9.36 -0.62 15.91
C VAL A 84 -8.84 0.31 14.83
N ALA A 85 -9.26 0.08 13.57
CA ALA A 85 -8.84 0.88 12.42
C ALA A 85 -9.22 2.36 12.62
N GLN A 86 -8.25 3.16 13.06
CA GLN A 86 -8.39 4.60 13.27
C GLN A 86 -8.73 5.34 11.97
N PHE A 87 -8.36 4.75 10.83
CA PHE A 87 -8.53 5.30 9.50
C PHE A 87 -9.23 4.29 8.58
N ILE A 88 -10.11 4.81 7.73
CA ILE A 88 -10.87 4.08 6.72
C ILE A 88 -10.70 4.78 5.38
N PHE A 89 -10.82 4.03 4.29
CA PHE A 89 -11.07 4.60 2.97
C PHE A 89 -12.54 4.95 2.85
N LEU A 90 -12.85 6.16 2.42
CA LEU A 90 -14.19 6.66 2.16
C LEU A 90 -14.29 7.08 0.69
N CYS A 91 -15.29 6.58 -0.01
CA CYS A 91 -15.59 7.07 -1.36
C CYS A 91 -16.39 8.35 -1.28
N SER A 92 -15.89 9.43 -1.89
CA SER A 92 -16.56 10.73 -1.91
C SER A 92 -17.83 10.75 -2.77
N ASN A 93 -17.90 9.94 -3.84
CA ASN A 93 -19.09 9.84 -4.69
C ASN A 93 -20.22 8.98 -4.12
N CYS A 94 -19.94 7.74 -3.68
CA CYS A 94 -21.01 6.81 -3.24
C CYS A 94 -21.03 6.53 -1.73
N ASN A 95 -20.17 7.19 -0.96
CA ASN A 95 -20.11 7.13 0.50
C ASN A 95 -19.85 5.73 1.10
N THR A 96 -19.40 4.78 0.29
CA THR A 96 -18.96 3.45 0.77
C THR A 96 -17.64 3.58 1.53
N SER A 97 -17.52 2.87 2.64
CA SER A 97 -16.32 2.84 3.46
C SER A 97 -15.62 1.47 3.46
N TYR A 98 -14.29 1.46 3.43
CA TYR A 98 -13.47 0.25 3.49
C TYR A 98 -12.44 0.36 4.62
N VAL A 99 -12.22 -0.74 5.35
CA VAL A 99 -11.19 -0.81 6.39
C VAL A 99 -9.81 -0.91 5.75
N ILE A 100 -8.89 -0.04 6.16
CA ILE A 100 -7.50 -0.09 5.71
C ILE A 100 -6.81 -1.27 6.38
N GLN A 101 -6.31 -2.21 5.58
CA GLN A 101 -5.58 -3.36 6.10
C GLN A 101 -4.16 -2.95 6.54
N PRO A 102 -3.62 -3.52 7.63
CA PRO A 102 -2.23 -3.31 8.01
C PRO A 102 -1.27 -3.66 6.85
N GLY A 103 -0.29 -2.80 6.59
CA GLY A 103 0.66 -2.98 5.48
C GLY A 103 0.20 -2.40 4.13
N THR A 104 -0.99 -1.81 4.06
CA THR A 104 -1.42 -1.08 2.84
C THR A 104 -0.51 0.14 2.61
N ILE A 105 0.08 0.23 1.42
CA ILE A 105 0.90 1.38 1.02
C ILE A 105 -0.04 2.53 0.64
N LEU A 106 -0.10 3.56 1.49
CA LEU A 106 -0.97 4.73 1.26
C LEU A 106 -0.38 5.68 0.20
N PHE A 107 0.94 5.78 0.18
CA PHE A 107 1.67 6.66 -0.70
C PHE A 107 3.10 6.16 -0.88
N ASN A 108 3.60 6.20 -2.10
CA ASN A 108 4.97 5.84 -2.43
C ASN A 108 5.50 6.88 -3.41
N ILE A 109 6.51 7.65 -2.99
CA ILE A 109 7.31 8.45 -3.91
C ILE A 109 8.60 7.69 -4.15
N SER A 110 8.78 7.21 -5.38
CA SER A 110 10.09 6.76 -5.83
C SER A 110 10.81 7.91 -6.53
N PHE A 111 11.97 8.30 -6.00
CA PHE A 111 12.87 9.25 -6.64
C PHE A 111 13.84 8.57 -7.64
N ASP A 112 13.79 7.23 -7.73
CA ASP A 112 14.60 6.48 -8.68
C ASP A 112 14.00 6.57 -10.09
N THR A 113 14.51 7.52 -10.87
CA THR A 113 14.27 7.63 -12.32
C THR A 113 14.75 6.41 -13.11
N LYS A 114 15.49 5.49 -12.48
CA LYS A 114 16.02 4.27 -13.10
C LYS A 114 14.97 3.18 -13.33
N ASN A 115 13.85 3.21 -12.60
CA ASN A 115 12.82 2.17 -12.64
C ASN A 115 11.52 2.58 -13.34
N LYS A 116 11.53 3.63 -14.18
CA LYS A 116 10.47 3.83 -15.17
C LYS A 116 10.66 2.85 -16.33
N THR A 117 10.52 1.55 -16.07
CA THR A 117 10.12 0.63 -17.12
C THR A 117 8.68 0.99 -17.46
N GLY A 118 8.52 1.84 -18.47
CA GLY A 118 7.24 2.35 -18.94
C GLY A 118 6.21 1.24 -19.05
N GLU A 119 5.07 1.47 -18.42
CA GLU A 119 3.83 0.72 -18.63
C GLU A 119 3.55 0.57 -20.14
N ASP A 120 2.78 -0.45 -20.51
CA ASP A 120 2.48 -0.76 -21.92
C ASP A 120 1.84 0.43 -22.68
N ASP A 121 1.18 1.34 -21.94
CA ASP A 121 0.60 2.59 -22.44
C ASP A 121 1.66 3.54 -23.03
N GLU A 122 2.92 3.47 -22.60
CA GLU A 122 4.00 4.26 -23.20
C GLU A 122 4.43 3.71 -24.58
N VAL A 123 4.27 2.40 -24.86
CA VAL A 123 4.72 1.80 -26.13
C VAL A 123 3.95 2.39 -27.30
N LEU A 124 2.62 2.42 -27.17
CA LEU A 124 1.73 2.85 -28.24
C LEU A 124 1.95 4.33 -28.57
N ASN A 125 2.12 5.15 -27.53
CA ASN A 125 2.44 6.56 -27.68
C ASN A 125 3.77 6.78 -28.41
N ILE A 126 4.78 5.95 -28.16
CA ILE A 126 6.07 6.00 -28.87
C ILE A 126 5.88 5.65 -30.34
N ILE A 127 5.16 4.56 -30.65
CA ILE A 127 4.97 4.11 -32.04
C ILE A 127 4.08 5.07 -32.83
N GLN A 128 3.14 5.75 -32.19
CA GLN A 128 2.26 6.72 -32.84
C GLN A 128 2.90 8.10 -33.03
N ASN A 129 4.03 8.38 -32.37
CA ASN A 129 4.70 9.67 -32.47
C ASN A 129 5.35 9.84 -33.86
N PRO A 130 4.92 10.82 -34.68
CA PRO A 130 5.46 11.02 -36.03
C PRO A 130 6.85 11.68 -36.03
N ILE A 131 7.29 12.24 -34.90
CA ILE A 131 8.57 12.95 -34.78
C ILE A 131 9.73 11.97 -34.52
N LEU A 132 9.42 10.77 -34.01
CA LEU A 132 10.45 9.78 -33.72
C LEU A 132 10.93 9.09 -35.01
N PRO A 133 12.24 8.87 -35.14
CA PRO A 133 12.79 8.24 -36.34
C PRO A 133 12.41 6.76 -36.40
N ARG A 134 12.24 6.28 -37.64
CA ARG A 134 11.81 4.92 -37.98
C ARG A 134 12.87 4.22 -38.81
N THR A 135 12.93 2.91 -38.70
CA THR A 135 13.82 2.06 -39.50
C THR A 135 13.15 0.76 -39.89
N HIS A 136 13.50 0.26 -41.08
CA HIS A 136 13.21 -1.10 -41.52
C HIS A 136 14.42 -2.04 -41.31
N ASP A 137 15.59 -1.46 -41.03
CA ASP A 137 16.85 -2.18 -40.84
C ASP A 137 17.04 -2.51 -39.34
N TYR A 138 16.44 -3.62 -38.92
CA TYR A 138 16.59 -4.18 -37.59
C TYR A 138 16.32 -5.69 -37.59
N ILE A 139 16.71 -6.35 -36.51
CA ILE A 139 16.32 -7.74 -36.24
C ILE A 139 15.52 -7.73 -34.95
N CYS A 140 14.24 -8.10 -35.02
CA CYS A 140 13.41 -8.17 -33.82
C CYS A 140 13.91 -9.30 -32.90
N PRO A 141 14.20 -9.04 -31.62
CA PRO A 141 14.62 -10.09 -30.69
C PRO A 141 13.50 -11.07 -30.36
N ASN A 142 12.24 -10.69 -30.58
CA ASN A 142 11.10 -11.58 -30.40
C ASN A 142 11.02 -12.60 -31.54
N LYS A 143 11.38 -13.85 -31.23
CA LYS A 143 11.39 -14.98 -32.17
C LYS A 143 10.03 -15.32 -32.77
N SER A 144 8.92 -14.93 -32.12
CA SER A 144 7.57 -15.16 -32.64
C SER A 144 7.07 -14.03 -33.55
N CYS A 145 7.86 -12.96 -33.74
CA CYS A 145 7.43 -11.82 -34.54
C CYS A 145 7.38 -12.12 -36.04
N ASP A 146 6.30 -11.71 -36.70
CA ASP A 146 6.10 -11.90 -38.14
C ASP A 146 7.15 -11.19 -39.01
N THR A 147 7.80 -10.15 -38.47
CA THR A 147 8.87 -9.42 -39.17
C THR A 147 10.13 -10.28 -39.40
N LEU A 148 10.25 -11.42 -38.71
CA LEU A 148 11.32 -12.40 -38.97
C LEU A 148 11.02 -13.29 -40.18
N LYS A 149 9.74 -13.38 -40.58
CA LYS A 149 9.27 -14.21 -41.70
C LYS A 149 9.00 -13.39 -42.96
N SER A 150 8.62 -12.11 -42.81
CA SER A 150 8.28 -11.23 -43.93
C SER A 150 8.65 -9.78 -43.65
N ASP A 151 9.27 -9.12 -44.63
CA ASP A 151 9.67 -7.71 -44.53
C ASP A 151 8.53 -6.72 -44.81
N LYS A 152 7.34 -7.18 -45.23
CA LYS A 152 6.26 -6.30 -45.71
C LYS A 152 5.80 -5.25 -44.68
N ASN A 153 5.80 -5.60 -43.40
CA ASN A 153 5.36 -4.72 -42.30
C ASN A 153 6.49 -4.44 -41.30
N LYS A 154 7.74 -4.67 -41.70
CA LYS A 154 8.89 -4.61 -40.80
C LYS A 154 9.26 -3.17 -40.51
N GLU A 155 8.77 -2.60 -39.43
CA GLU A 155 9.08 -1.24 -39.01
C GLU A 155 9.38 -1.20 -37.51
N ALA A 156 10.39 -0.41 -37.13
CA ALA A 156 10.70 -0.11 -35.74
C ALA A 156 10.92 1.39 -35.54
N VAL A 157 10.45 1.90 -34.40
CA VAL A 157 10.78 3.25 -33.92
C VAL A 157 12.00 3.14 -33.02
N PHE A 158 12.95 4.08 -33.15
CA PHE A 158 14.10 4.14 -32.25
C PHE A 158 14.29 5.54 -31.67
N TYR A 159 14.83 5.60 -30.46
CA TYR A 159 15.07 6.86 -29.75
C TYR A 159 16.19 6.69 -28.72
N ARG A 160 16.79 7.80 -28.30
CA ARG A 160 17.82 7.79 -27.25
C ARG A 160 17.18 7.93 -25.87
N ASP A 161 17.77 7.26 -24.89
CA ASP A 161 17.39 7.49 -23.51
C ASP A 161 17.69 8.94 -23.09
N ARG A 162 16.85 9.53 -22.24
CA ARG A 162 16.95 10.95 -21.86
C ARG A 162 18.27 11.29 -21.16
N HIS A 163 18.89 10.30 -20.52
CA HIS A 163 20.09 10.46 -19.70
C HIS A 163 21.30 9.67 -20.22
N GLY A 164 21.28 9.20 -21.47
CA GLY A 164 22.39 8.42 -22.01
C GLY A 164 22.43 8.33 -23.53
N TYR A 165 23.44 7.64 -24.04
CA TYR A 165 23.61 7.37 -25.48
C TYR A 165 23.00 6.05 -25.93
N ASN A 166 22.41 5.28 -24.99
CA ASN A 166 21.76 4.01 -25.28
C ASN A 166 20.58 4.24 -26.22
N THR A 167 20.53 3.47 -27.30
CA THR A 167 19.45 3.57 -28.28
C THR A 167 18.43 2.50 -27.98
N LYS A 168 17.20 2.93 -27.75
CA LYS A 168 16.05 2.05 -27.54
C LYS A 168 15.33 1.86 -28.86
N TYR A 169 14.97 0.63 -29.16
CA TYR A 169 14.17 0.25 -30.32
C TYR A 169 12.83 -0.33 -29.86
N VAL A 170 11.80 -0.11 -30.67
CA VAL A 170 10.45 -0.64 -30.46
C VAL A 170 9.94 -1.17 -31.80
N CYS A 171 9.61 -2.45 -31.86
CA CYS A 171 9.01 -3.05 -33.06
C CYS A 171 7.55 -2.60 -33.18
N CYS A 172 7.15 -2.06 -34.34
CA CYS A 172 5.78 -1.62 -34.60
C CYS A 172 4.78 -2.78 -34.71
N VAL A 173 5.26 -4.01 -34.95
CA VAL A 173 4.40 -5.18 -35.19
C VAL A 173 4.10 -5.95 -33.90
N CYS A 174 5.13 -6.26 -33.11
CA CYS A 174 4.98 -7.08 -31.89
C CYS A 174 5.20 -6.29 -30.59
N LEU A 175 5.39 -4.96 -30.69
CA LEU A 175 5.56 -4.04 -29.56
C LEU A 175 6.77 -4.35 -28.65
N THR A 176 7.64 -5.27 -29.07
CA THR A 176 8.82 -5.66 -28.30
C THR A 176 9.82 -4.51 -28.28
N ARG A 177 10.32 -4.19 -27.08
CA ARG A 177 11.34 -3.18 -26.85
C ARG A 177 12.70 -3.82 -26.59
N TRP A 178 13.77 -3.24 -27.09
CA TRP A 178 15.12 -3.65 -26.74
C TRP A 178 16.10 -2.48 -26.81
N ASN A 179 17.21 -2.62 -26.10
CA ASN A 179 18.28 -1.62 -26.07
C ASN A 179 19.47 -2.15 -26.89
N VAL A 180 20.12 -1.24 -27.62
CA VAL A 180 21.39 -1.45 -28.31
C VAL A 180 22.41 -0.45 -27.79
#